data_AF-A0A497T0S4-F1
#
_entry.id   AF-A0A497T0S4-F1
#
_cell.length_a   1.000
_cell.length_b   1.000
_cell.length_c   1.000
_cell.angle_alpha   90.00
_cell.angle_beta   90.00
_cell.angle_gamma   90.00
#
_symmetry.space_group_name_H-M   'P 1'
#
loop_
_entity.id
_entity.type
_entity.pdbx_description
1 polymer ?
#
loop_
_entity_poly.entity_id
_entity_poly.type
_entity_poly.pdbx_seq_one_letter_code
_entity_poly.pdbx_strand_id
1 'polypeptide(L)' 'LNSTALATSRTMIAIIEQNQQKDGTVKIPKVLQPYMNGIKELSKK' A
#
# COMPACT_ATOMS: atom_id res chain seq x y z
N LEU A 1 -23.61 -2.44 15.42
CA LEU A 1 -23.17 -2.41 14.01
C LEU A 1 -21.67 -2.10 13.99
N ASN A 2 -20.84 -3.11 14.18
CA ASN A 2 -19.38 -3.03 14.17
C ASN A 2 -18.89 -3.21 12.74
N SER A 3 -18.87 -2.11 12.00
CA SER A 3 -18.28 -2.07 10.66
C SER A 3 -16.81 -1.66 10.80
N THR A 4 -15.91 -2.65 10.84
CA THR A 4 -14.50 -2.37 10.53
C THR A 4 -14.43 -2.16 9.03
N ALA A 5 -14.67 -0.92 8.60
CA ALA A 5 -14.85 -0.54 7.19
C ALA A 5 -13.62 -0.85 6.31
N LEU A 6 -12.44 -1.05 6.91
CA LEU A 6 -11.26 -1.60 6.27
C LEU A 6 -10.45 -2.36 7.31
N ALA A 7 -10.17 -3.65 7.07
CA ALA A 7 -9.07 -4.32 7.75
C ALA A 7 -7.76 -3.77 7.16
N THR A 8 -7.35 -2.58 7.62
CA THR A 8 -6.25 -1.77 7.07
C THR A 8 -4.99 -2.61 6.82
N SER A 9 -4.68 -3.57 7.69
CA SER A 9 -3.52 -4.45 7.54
C SER A 9 -3.64 -5.47 6.40
N ARG A 10 -4.80 -6.10 6.18
CA ARG A 10 -4.97 -7.11 5.10
C ARG A 10 -5.11 -6.47 3.73
N THR A 11 -5.87 -5.37 3.63
CA THR A 11 -6.01 -4.62 2.40
C THR A 11 -4.67 -3.99 1.98
N MET A 12 -3.87 -3.53 2.95
CA MET A 12 -2.53 -3.00 2.66
C MET A 12 -1.60 -4.05 2.07
N ILE A 13 -1.57 -5.26 2.62
CA ILE A 13 -0.71 -6.34 2.11
C ILE A 13 -1.08 -6.70 0.66
N ALA A 14 -2.38 -6.85 0.36
CA ALA A 14 -2.82 -7.15 -1.01
C ALA A 14 -2.45 -6.05 -2.01
N ILE A 15 -2.51 -4.78 -1.59
CA ILE A 15 -2.11 -3.65 -2.43
C ILE A 15 -0.58 -3.64 -2.62
N ILE A 16 0.19 -3.92 -1.58
CA ILE A 16 1.65 -4.01 -1.63
C ILE A 16 2.09 -5.15 -2.55
N GLU A 17 1.49 -6.33 -2.42
CA GLU A 17 1.80 -7.52 -3.22
C GLU A 17 1.45 -7.31 -4.70
N GLN A 18 0.29 -6.72 -5.00
CA GLN A 18 -0.12 -6.44 -6.37
C GLN A 18 0.68 -5.32 -7.04
N ASN A 19 1.24 -4.40 -6.26
CA ASN A 19 2.05 -3.29 -6.78
C ASN A 19 3.56 -3.52 -6.60
N GLN A 20 3.98 -4.76 -6.33
CA GLN A 20 5.39 -5.12 -6.31
C GLN A 20 5.96 -5.13 -7.74
N GLN A 21 7.03 -4.37 -7.95
CA GLN A 21 7.76 -4.29 -9.20
C GLN A 21 8.82 -5.39 -9.27
N LYS A 22 9.24 -5.74 -10.49
CA LYS A 22 10.28 -6.77 -10.73
C LYS A 22 11.61 -6.45 -10.05
N ASP A 23 11.87 -5.16 -9.83
CA ASP A 23 13.08 -4.64 -9.16
C ASP A 23 12.99 -4.75 -7.62
N GLY A 24 11.92 -5.37 -7.08
CA GLY A 24 11.74 -5.57 -5.65
C GLY A 24 11.19 -4.36 -4.89
N THR A 25 10.94 -3.25 -5.59
CA THR A 25 10.25 -2.06 -5.05
C THR A 25 8.74 -2.25 -5.09
N VAL A 26 8.00 -1.54 -4.23
CA VAL A 26 6.54 -1.55 -4.22
C VAL A 26 6.04 -0.16 -4.56
N LYS A 27 5.23 -0.05 -5.61
CA LYS A 27 4.64 1.21 -6.05
C LYS A 27 3.40 1.54 -5.23
N ILE A 28 3.32 2.74 -4.67
CA ILE A 28 2.15 3.15 -3.89
C ILE A 28 1.09 3.76 -4.83
N PRO A 29 -0.15 3.26 -4.82
CA PRO A 29 -1.25 3.83 -5.59
C PRO A 29 -1.45 5.32 -5.29
N LYS A 30 -1.72 6.12 -6.32
CA LYS A 30 -1.92 7.59 -6.19
C LYS A 30 -2.95 7.97 -5.13
N VAL A 31 -3.98 7.14 -4.96
CA VAL A 31 -5.04 7.33 -3.95
C VAL A 31 -4.55 7.15 -2.51
N LEU A 32 -3.46 6.39 -2.29
CA LEU A 32 -2.88 6.17 -0.97
C LEU A 32 -1.71 7.11 -0.64
N GLN A 33 -1.13 7.78 -1.65
CA GLN A 33 -0.05 8.76 -1.47
C GLN A 33 -0.37 9.86 -0.44
N PRO A 34 -1.56 10.51 -0.42
CA PRO A 34 -1.86 11.52 0.60
C PRO A 34 -1.94 10.94 2.02
N TYR A 35 -2.22 9.63 2.15
CA TYR A 35 -2.30 8.93 3.44
C TYR A 35 -0.95 8.36 3.90
N MET A 36 0.05 8.32 3.02
CA MET A 36 1.40 7.81 3.29
C MET A 36 2.46 8.90 3.21
N ASN A 37 2.15 10.13 3.67
CA ASN A 37 3.08 11.26 3.65
C ASN A 37 3.68 11.56 2.27
N GLY A 38 2.97 11.26 1.18
CA GLY A 38 3.44 11.47 -0.19
C GLY A 38 4.45 10.43 -0.69
N ILE A 39 4.64 9.31 0.01
CA ILE A 39 5.52 8.22 -0.42
C ILE A 39 4.96 7.62 -1.72
N LYS A 40 5.79 7.61 -2.77
CA LYS A 40 5.42 7.09 -4.10
C LYS A 40 5.87 5.65 -4.31
N GLU A 41 6.98 5.26 -3.69
CA GLU A 41 7.60 3.94 -3.85
C GLU A 41 8.25 3.53 -2.54
N LEU A 42 8.06 2.27 -2.15
CA LEU A 42 8.75 1.62 -1.04
C LEU A 42 9.86 0.75 -1.63
N SER A 43 11.11 1.05 -1.29
CA SER A 43 12.26 0.22 -1.59
C SER A 43 12.58 -0.66 -0.38
N LYS A 44 12.89 -1.94 -0.62
CA LYS A 44 13.44 -2.82 0.41
C LYS A 44 14.90 -2.42 0.62
N LYS A 45 15.22 -1.85 1.78
CA LYS A 45 16.60 -1.60 2.21
C LYS A 45 17.22 -2.89 2.75
#